data_AF-A0A0N4VM73-F1
#
_entry.id   AF-A0A0N4VM73-F1
#
_cell.length_a   1.000
_cell.length_b   1.000
_cell.length_c   1.000
_cell.angle_alpha   90.00
_cell.angle_beta   90.00
_cell.angle_gamma   90.00
#
_symmetry.space_group_name_H-M   'P 1'
#
loop_
_entity.id
_entity.type
_entity.pdbx_description
1 polymer ?
#
loop_
_entity_poly.entity_id
_entity_poly.type
_entity_poly.pdbx_seq_one_letter_code
_entity_poly.pdbx_strand_id
1 'polypeptide(L)'
;MDERIVLNVGGIRHETYQATLKKIPATRLSRLTPALANFDPLLNEYFFDRHPGVFAQILNYYRTGKLHYPTDVCGPLFEEELEYWGLDANQVEPCCWMTYTQHSKLAVNLVSW
;
A
#
# COMPACT_ATOMS: atom_id res chain seq x y z
N MET A 1 -6.45 24.62 3.97
CA MET A 1 -7.23 23.38 4.14
C MET A 1 -6.49 22.30 3.39
N ASP A 2 -6.20 21.16 4.01
CA ASP A 2 -5.60 20.04 3.28
C ASP A 2 -6.60 19.49 2.26
N GLU A 3 -6.20 19.46 0.99
CA GLU A 3 -7.03 18.97 -0.10
C GLU A 3 -7.21 17.45 0.01
N ARG A 4 -8.47 17.00 -0.06
CA ARG A 4 -8.82 15.58 -0.05
C ARG A 4 -8.55 15.00 -1.44
N ILE A 5 -8.15 13.73 -1.47
CA ILE A 5 -7.85 12.97 -2.69
C ILE A 5 -8.55 11.62 -2.61
N VAL A 6 -9.11 11.19 -3.74
CA VAL A 6 -9.75 9.88 -3.90
C VAL A 6 -8.82 8.95 -4.65
N LEU A 7 -8.60 7.77 -4.08
CA LEU A 7 -7.82 6.67 -4.63
C LEU A 7 -8.77 5.49 -4.81
N ASN A 8 -9.21 5.27 -6.04
CA ASN A 8 -10.02 4.12 -6.43
C ASN A 8 -9.10 2.93 -6.70
N VAL A 9 -9.08 1.96 -5.80
CA VAL A 9 -8.23 0.77 -5.88
C VAL A 9 -9.11 -0.45 -6.06
N GLY A 10 -8.98 -1.15 -7.19
CA GLY A 10 -9.80 -2.33 -7.52
C GLY A 10 -11.31 -2.06 -7.48
N GLY A 11 -11.73 -0.81 -7.75
CA GLY A 11 -13.13 -0.38 -7.68
C GLY A 11 -13.57 0.18 -6.31
N ILE A 12 -12.73 0.09 -5.27
CA ILE A 12 -13.03 0.62 -3.93
C ILE A 12 -12.40 2.00 -3.76
N ARG A 13 -13.23 2.99 -3.42
CA ARG A 13 -12.79 4.37 -3.17
C ARG A 13 -12.23 4.51 -1.77
N HIS A 14 -10.96 4.84 -1.68
CA HIS A 14 -10.28 5.26 -0.47
C HIS A 14 -10.08 6.77 -0.50
N GLU A 15 -10.39 7.45 0.60
CA GLU A 15 -10.24 8.89 0.69
C GLU A 15 -9.23 9.27 1.79
N THR A 16 -8.40 10.26 1.49
CA THR A 16 -7.38 10.77 2.41
C THR A 16 -7.02 12.22 2.06
N TYR A 17 -6.04 12.80 2.75
CA TYR A 17 -5.47 14.10 2.43
C TYR A 17 -4.21 13.96 1.57
N GLN A 18 -3.98 14.87 0.64
CA GLN A 18 -2.73 14.91 -0.13
C GLN A 18 -1.50 14.95 0.80
N ALA A 19 -1.56 15.72 1.89
CA ALA A 19 -0.50 15.79 2.90
C ALA A 19 -0.19 14.43 3.54
N THR A 20 -1.19 13.54 3.68
CA THR A 20 -0.97 12.19 4.21
C THR A 20 -0.06 11.39 3.29
N LEU A 21 -0.24 11.48 1.96
CA LEU A 21 0.57 10.76 0.98
C LEU A 21 2.01 11.27 0.90
N LYS A 22 2.28 12.49 1.39
CA LYS A 22 3.62 13.09 1.45
C LYS A 22 4.42 12.66 2.69
N LYS A 23 3.79 12.07 3.71
CA LYS A 23 4.46 11.64 4.96
C LYS A 23 5.54 10.58 4.72
N ILE A 24 5.38 9.74 3.69
CA ILE A 24 6.37 8.73 3.30
C ILE A 24 6.86 9.06 1.88
N PRO A 25 7.99 9.78 1.76
CA PRO A 25 8.50 10.26 0.48
C PRO A 25 9.03 9.13 -0.40
N ALA A 26 9.35 9.44 -1.66
CA ALA A 26 9.90 8.52 -2.67
C ALA A 26 9.00 7.31 -3.06
N THR A 27 7.81 7.18 -2.46
CA THR A 27 6.82 6.15 -2.78
C THR A 27 5.98 6.52 -4.01
N ARG A 28 5.20 5.57 -4.56
CA ARG A 28 4.26 5.84 -5.68
C ARG A 28 3.22 6.89 -5.29
N LEU A 29 2.59 6.76 -4.12
CA LEU A 29 1.55 7.69 -3.67
C LEU A 29 2.10 9.09 -3.36
N SER A 30 3.34 9.21 -2.91
CA SER A 30 3.95 10.52 -2.69
C SER A 30 4.18 11.32 -3.99
N ARG A 31 4.15 10.65 -5.15
CA ARG A 31 4.42 11.22 -6.48
C ARG A 31 3.17 11.47 -7.33
N LEU A 32 1.97 11.31 -6.77
CA LEU A 32 0.73 11.57 -7.51
C LEU A 32 0.66 13.02 -8.01
N THR A 33 0.22 13.15 -9.25
CA THR A 33 -0.04 14.41 -9.95
C THR A 33 -1.13 14.16 -11.01
N PRO A 34 -2.01 15.15 -11.29
CA PRO A 34 -3.05 15.02 -12.32
C PRO A 34 -2.53 14.72 -13.74
N ALA A 35 -1.23 14.89 -13.99
CA ALA A 35 -0.60 14.53 -15.26
C ALA A 35 -0.40 13.02 -15.46
N LEU A 36 -0.61 12.19 -14.43
CA LEU A 36 -0.49 10.75 -14.54
C LEU A 36 -1.66 10.16 -15.32
N ALA A 37 -1.37 9.15 -16.15
CA ALA A 37 -2.36 8.46 -16.99
C ALA A 37 -3.47 7.76 -16.20
N ASN A 38 -3.27 7.52 -14.90
CA ASN A 38 -4.24 6.87 -14.03
C ASN A 38 -5.14 7.86 -13.27
N PHE A 39 -5.06 9.16 -13.57
CA PHE A 39 -5.98 10.17 -13.03
C PHE A 39 -7.19 10.33 -13.95
N ASP A 40 -8.39 10.23 -13.39
CA ASP A 40 -9.65 10.53 -14.06
C ASP A 40 -10.08 11.97 -13.71
N PRO A 41 -10.02 12.92 -14.65
CA PRO A 41 -10.40 14.32 -14.38
C PRO A 41 -11.91 14.52 -14.27
N LEU A 42 -12.74 13.61 -14.77
CA LEU A 42 -14.20 13.70 -14.67
C LEU A 42 -14.66 13.30 -13.28
N LEU A 43 -14.10 12.21 -12.75
CA LEU A 43 -14.40 11.72 -11.40
C LEU A 43 -13.53 12.36 -10.31
N ASN A 44 -12.47 13.08 -10.70
CA ASN A 44 -11.47 13.67 -9.82
C ASN A 44 -10.85 12.62 -8.87
N GLU A 45 -10.48 11.46 -9.42
CA GLU A 45 -9.91 10.35 -8.67
C GLU A 45 -8.76 9.67 -9.41
N TYR A 46 -7.89 8.97 -8.68
CA TYR A 46 -6.89 8.10 -9.28
C TYR A 46 -7.40 6.66 -9.29
N PHE A 47 -7.24 5.95 -10.39
CA PHE A 47 -7.54 4.52 -10.47
C PHE A 47 -6.27 3.67 -10.37
N PHE A 48 -6.37 2.56 -9.64
CA PHE A 48 -5.33 1.54 -9.56
C PHE A 48 -5.98 0.16 -9.60
N ASP A 49 -5.62 -0.65 -10.59
CA ASP A 49 -6.11 -2.03 -10.71
C ASP A 49 -5.29 -2.97 -9.79
N ARG A 50 -5.43 -2.76 -8.47
CA ARG A 50 -4.69 -3.47 -7.41
C ARG A 50 -5.63 -3.92 -6.30
N HIS A 51 -5.11 -4.67 -5.32
CA HIS A 51 -5.91 -5.29 -4.28
C HIS A 51 -6.44 -4.29 -3.22
N PRO A 52 -7.76 -4.02 -3.13
CA PRO A 52 -8.31 -2.98 -2.24
C PRO A 52 -8.12 -3.27 -0.74
N GLY A 53 -8.23 -4.55 -0.33
CA GLY A 53 -8.06 -4.95 1.07
C GLY A 53 -6.65 -4.65 1.60
N VAL A 54 -5.61 -5.10 0.89
CA VAL A 54 -4.21 -4.78 1.17
C VAL A 54 -3.96 -3.27 1.15
N PHE A 55 -4.54 -2.55 0.18
CA PHE A 55 -4.38 -1.09 0.08
C PHE A 55 -4.83 -0.34 1.34
N ALA A 56 -5.84 -0.84 2.06
CA ALA A 56 -6.24 -0.23 3.33
C ALA A 56 -5.09 -0.22 4.37
N GLN A 57 -4.27 -1.27 4.42
CA GLN A 57 -3.10 -1.33 5.31
C GLN A 57 -1.99 -0.39 4.85
N ILE A 58 -1.74 -0.34 3.55
CA ILE A 58 -0.79 0.61 2.94
C ILE A 58 -1.19 2.04 3.29
N LEU A 59 -2.45 2.42 3.09
CA LEU A 59 -2.92 3.77 3.40
C LEU A 59 -2.84 4.07 4.90
N ASN A 60 -3.09 3.08 5.76
CA ASN A 60 -2.90 3.24 7.20
C ASN A 60 -1.44 3.49 7.57
N TYR A 61 -0.47 2.88 6.87
CA TYR A 61 0.95 3.17 7.09
C TYR A 61 1.26 4.66 6.87
N TYR A 62 0.74 5.28 5.80
CA TYR A 62 0.88 6.74 5.61
C TYR A 62 0.24 7.57 6.73
N ARG A 63 -0.87 7.09 7.32
CA ARG A 63 -1.57 7.81 8.38
C ARG A 63 -0.80 7.78 9.70
N THR A 64 -0.30 6.60 10.08
CA THR A 64 0.24 6.31 11.41
C THR A 64 1.77 6.32 11.46
N GLY A 65 2.45 6.14 10.33
CA GLY A 65 3.89 5.88 10.27
C GLY A 65 4.28 4.47 10.74
N LYS A 66 3.32 3.57 10.92
CA LYS A 66 3.53 2.19 11.39
C LYS A 66 3.07 1.17 10.36
N LEU A 67 3.98 0.34 9.88
CA LEU A 67 3.67 -0.71 8.92
C LEU A 67 3.29 -1.99 9.66
N HIS A 68 2.02 -2.38 9.56
CA HIS A 68 1.50 -3.61 10.13
C HIS A 68 1.20 -4.63 9.04
N TYR A 69 1.50 -5.88 9.34
CA TYR A 69 1.23 -6.99 8.44
C TYR A 69 -0.21 -7.48 8.63
N PRO A 70 -1.00 -7.58 7.55
CA PRO A 70 -2.35 -8.11 7.63
C PRO A 70 -2.36 -9.60 8.01
N THR A 71 -3.40 -10.03 8.71
CA THR A 71 -3.58 -11.42 9.16
C THR A 71 -4.49 -12.24 8.26
N ASP A 72 -5.18 -11.59 7.32
CA ASP A 72 -6.22 -12.14 6.44
C ASP A 72 -5.74 -12.34 4.99
N VAL A 73 -4.48 -12.00 4.69
CA VAL A 73 -3.85 -12.26 3.38
C VAL A 73 -2.49 -12.94 3.56
N CYS A 74 -2.04 -13.65 2.52
CA CYS A 74 -0.73 -14.30 2.55
C CYS A 74 0.40 -13.27 2.38
N GLY A 75 1.57 -13.55 2.98
CA GLY A 75 2.71 -12.62 2.90
C GLY A 75 3.24 -12.33 1.49
N PRO A 76 3.33 -13.30 0.57
CA PRO A 76 3.75 -13.01 -0.80
C PRO A 76 2.87 -11.97 -1.51
N LEU A 77 1.54 -12.03 -1.31
CA LEU A 77 0.62 -11.02 -1.84
C LEU A 77 0.85 -9.65 -1.23
N PHE A 78 1.09 -9.58 0.08
CA PHE A 78 1.39 -8.31 0.74
C PHE A 78 2.72 -7.73 0.28
N GLU A 79 3.76 -8.55 0.11
CA GLU A 79 5.07 -8.14 -0.40
C GLU A 79 4.99 -7.61 -1.84
N GLU A 80 4.25 -8.27 -2.72
CA GLU A 80 4.01 -7.79 -4.09
C GLU A 80 3.33 -6.41 -4.08
N GLU A 81 2.36 -6.21 -3.21
CA GLU A 81 1.71 -4.92 -3.06
C GLU A 81 2.68 -3.87 -2.50
N LEU A 82 3.46 -4.17 -1.45
CA LEU A 82 4.46 -3.24 -0.92
C LEU A 82 5.45 -2.81 -2.01
N GLU A 83 5.94 -3.75 -2.81
CA GLU A 83 6.81 -3.46 -3.96
C GLU A 83 6.11 -2.54 -4.97
N TYR A 84 4.86 -2.84 -5.34
CA TYR A 84 4.09 -2.00 -6.25
C TYR A 84 3.98 -0.56 -5.74
N TRP A 85 3.71 -0.35 -4.46
CA TRP A 85 3.56 0.99 -3.86
C TRP A 85 4.91 1.67 -3.54
N GLY A 86 6.02 0.92 -3.65
CA GLY A 86 7.36 1.39 -3.38
C GLY A 86 7.66 1.54 -1.88
N LEU A 87 7.21 0.58 -1.08
CA LEU A 87 7.38 0.53 0.37
C LEU A 87 8.33 -0.61 0.75
N ASP A 88 9.21 -0.35 1.71
CA ASP A 88 10.18 -1.32 2.21
C ASP A 88 9.54 -2.22 3.29
N ALA A 89 9.47 -3.53 3.02
CA ALA A 89 8.92 -4.52 3.93
C ALA A 89 9.71 -4.63 5.26
N ASN A 90 10.96 -4.16 5.29
CA ASN A 90 11.77 -4.15 6.51
C ASN A 90 11.33 -3.09 7.54
N GLN A 91 10.42 -2.18 7.17
CA GLN A 91 9.86 -1.18 8.09
C GLN A 91 8.71 -1.73 8.95
N VAL A 92 8.45 -3.05 8.91
CA VAL A 92 7.39 -3.70 9.66
C VAL A 92 7.58 -3.59 11.18
N GLU A 93 6.50 -3.24 11.87
CA GLU A 93 6.51 -3.07 13.32
C GLU A 93 6.81 -4.41 14.05
N PRO A 94 7.49 -4.35 15.21
CA PRO A 94 7.87 -5.55 15.97
C PRO A 94 6.71 -6.50 16.31
N CYS A 95 5.52 -5.96 16.55
CA CYS A 95 4.33 -6.77 16.84
C CYS A 95 3.93 -7.72 15.70
N CYS A 96 4.40 -7.45 14.47
CA CYS A 96 4.09 -8.23 13.28
C CYS A 96 5.24 -9.12 12.81
N TRP A 97 6.41 -9.12 13.47
CA TRP A 97 7.59 -9.88 13.03
C TRP A 97 7.36 -11.39 13.00
N MET A 98 6.57 -11.94 13.94
CA MET A 98 6.27 -13.38 13.93
C MET A 98 5.45 -13.77 12.71
N THR A 99 4.43 -12.99 12.37
CA THR A 99 3.62 -13.17 11.17
C THR A 99 4.50 -13.03 9.91
N TYR A 100 5.28 -11.96 9.82
CA TYR A 100 6.19 -11.72 8.70
C TYR A 100 7.20 -12.86 8.50
N THR A 101 7.89 -13.29 9.57
CA THR A 101 8.91 -14.36 9.49
C THR A 101 8.34 -15.73 9.17
N GLN A 102 7.10 -16.03 9.57
CA GLN A 102 6.41 -17.25 9.17
C GLN A 102 6.08 -17.22 7.68
N HIS A 103 5.57 -16.11 7.16
CA HIS A 103 5.20 -16.00 5.75
C HIS A 103 6.41 -15.92 4.82
N SER A 104 7.46 -15.18 5.18
CA SER A 104 8.69 -15.09 4.36
C SER A 104 9.45 -16.41 4.29
N LYS A 105 9.46 -17.21 5.37
CA LYS A 105 10.07 -18.56 5.36
C LYS A 105 9.28 -19.57 4.53
N LEU A 106 7.95 -19.44 4.45
CA LEU A 106 7.13 -20.33 3.61
C LEU A 106 7.36 -20.11 2.11
N ALA A 107 7.78 -18.91 1.70
CA ALA A 107 8.18 -18.63 0.30
C ALA A 107 9.50 -19.34 -0.09
N VAL A 108 10.44 -19.49 0.85
CA VAL A 108 11.74 -20.16 0.59
C VAL A 108 11.59 -21.68 0.41
N ASN A 109 10.55 -22.30 0.99
CA ASN A 109 10.34 -23.75 0.91
C ASN A 109 9.56 -24.22 -0.34
N LEU A 110 9.12 -23.32 -1.21
CA LEU A 110 8.40 -23.69 -2.44
C LEU A 110 9.28 -23.68 -3.71
N VAL A 111 10.57 -23.37 -3.58
CA VAL A 111 11.53 -23.30 -4.71
C VAL A 111 12.62 -24.37 -4.65
N SER A 112 12.44 -25.41 -3.83
CA SER A 112 13.36 -26.54 -3.73
C SER A 112 12.68 -27.84 -4.20
N TRP A 113 12.71 -28.05 -5.51
CA TRP A 113 12.64 -29.36 -6.17
C TRP A 113 13.79 -29.46 -7.16
#